data_AF-B3N7E9-F1
#
_entry.id   AF-B3N7E9-F1
#
_cell.length_a   1.000
_cell.length_b   1.000
_cell.length_c   1.000
_cell.angle_alpha   90.00
_cell.angle_beta   90.00
_cell.angle_gamma   90.00
#
_symmetry.space_group_name_H-M   'P 1'
#
loop_
_entity.id
_entity.type
_entity.pdbx_description
1 polymer ?
#
loop_
_entity_poly.entity_id
_entity_poly.type
_entity_poly.pdbx_seq_one_letter_code
_entity_poly.pdbx_strand_id
1 'polypeptide(L)'
;MDNIYHQDSVRPTIMELDPMTQFIRSIYNIGLILVGVTVATWLLLLLTNVHLHEYLPFPAYVLAIICFLVMICMHCIPSISYCCTCKWFMVAVVVVCTTLFGCYLIDKLSTLVVSFVMIGVALIIVILNFSGAMCPQEFLPGGVCSTLLMMILLLAMVIVGIIQLCTGKVELLDAFVSILFVMVIIAIPIQAQFNHGRLNIVEVVPEEHLMVCTLTLYLHSMMFFCCVCYFILVEERKEAIRRTTEGPAISLENDFD
;
A
#
# COMPACT_ATOMS: atom_id res chain seq x y z
N MET A 1 27.31 -61.46 -25.52
CA MET A 1 27.40 -61.18 -24.07
C MET A 1 27.14 -59.70 -23.97
N ASP A 2 25.86 -59.38 -23.84
CA ASP A 2 25.33 -58.04 -24.09
C ASP A 2 25.59 -57.16 -22.88
N ASN A 3 26.25 -56.04 -23.12
CA ASN A 3 26.61 -55.07 -22.10
C ASN A 3 25.40 -54.16 -21.86
N ILE A 4 24.51 -54.60 -20.97
CA ILE A 4 23.31 -53.88 -20.53
C ILE A 4 23.72 -52.85 -19.49
N TYR A 5 24.24 -51.69 -19.91
CA TYR A 5 24.30 -50.49 -19.06
C TYR A 5 24.20 -49.22 -19.92
N HIS A 6 23.09 -49.11 -20.66
CA HIS A 6 22.48 -47.81 -20.94
C HIS A 6 21.24 -47.71 -20.06
N GLN A 7 21.32 -46.91 -18.99
CA GLN A 7 20.25 -45.98 -18.72
C GLN A 7 20.81 -44.83 -17.88
N ASP A 8 21.15 -43.76 -18.59
CA ASP A 8 21.28 -42.42 -18.06
C ASP A 8 19.99 -42.07 -17.29
N SER A 9 19.97 -42.32 -15.99
CA SER A 9 19.03 -41.63 -15.11
C SER A 9 19.60 -40.24 -14.85
N VAL A 10 19.54 -39.38 -15.87
CA VAL A 10 19.51 -37.93 -15.67
C VAL A 10 18.22 -37.68 -14.91
N ARG A 11 18.28 -37.81 -13.59
CA ARG A 11 17.31 -37.21 -12.68
C ARG A 11 17.30 -35.74 -13.12
N PRO A 12 16.17 -35.17 -13.54
CA PRO A 12 16.16 -33.74 -13.80
C PRO A 12 16.63 -33.11 -12.49
N THR A 13 17.79 -32.46 -12.54
CA THR A 13 18.22 -31.53 -11.51
C THR A 13 17.15 -30.47 -11.56
N ILE A 14 16.06 -30.68 -10.81
CA ILE A 14 15.21 -29.59 -10.38
C ILE A 14 16.24 -28.68 -9.73
N MET A 15 16.55 -27.55 -10.38
CA MET A 15 17.28 -26.49 -9.73
C MET A 15 16.47 -26.23 -8.46
N GLU A 16 16.92 -26.77 -7.32
CA GLU A 16 16.40 -26.38 -6.02
C GLU A 16 16.70 -24.89 -5.97
N LEU A 17 15.65 -24.11 -6.22
CA LEU A 17 15.72 -22.68 -6.17
C LEU A 17 16.14 -22.35 -4.75
N ASP A 18 17.19 -21.55 -4.61
CA ASP A 18 17.65 -21.10 -3.31
C ASP A 18 16.45 -20.61 -2.47
N PRO A 19 16.29 -21.05 -1.21
CA PRO A 19 15.09 -20.80 -0.41
C PRO A 19 14.75 -19.31 -0.31
N MET A 20 15.77 -18.43 -0.34
CA MET A 20 15.58 -16.98 -0.35
C MET A 20 15.01 -16.49 -1.68
N THR A 21 15.47 -17.03 -2.80
CA THR A 21 14.90 -16.73 -4.13
C THR A 21 13.43 -17.17 -4.23
N GLN A 22 13.09 -18.34 -3.69
CA GLN A 22 11.70 -18.81 -3.64
C GLN A 22 10.83 -17.92 -2.75
N PHE A 23 11.35 -17.49 -1.61
CA PHE A 23 10.69 -16.55 -0.70
C PHE A 23 10.38 -15.22 -1.39
N ILE A 24 11.39 -14.58 -1.98
CA ILE A 24 11.24 -13.32 -2.70
C ILE A 24 10.19 -13.45 -3.81
N ARG A 25 10.30 -14.49 -4.63
CA ARG A 25 9.33 -14.75 -5.72
C ARG A 25 7.92 -14.95 -5.19
N SER A 26 7.76 -15.63 -4.06
CA SER A 26 6.46 -15.87 -3.44
C SER A 26 5.83 -14.58 -2.91
N ILE A 27 6.61 -13.70 -2.26
CA ILE A 27 6.14 -12.38 -1.81
C ILE A 27 5.57 -11.58 -2.98
N TYR A 28 6.35 -11.44 -4.05
CA TYR A 28 5.95 -10.63 -5.18
C TYR A 28 4.79 -11.25 -5.96
N ASN A 29 4.76 -12.57 -6.16
CA ASN A 29 3.67 -13.23 -6.85
C ASN A 29 2.35 -13.12 -6.08
N ILE A 30 2.34 -13.45 -4.78
CA ILE A 30 1.12 -13.37 -3.97
C ILE A 30 0.69 -11.91 -3.83
N GLY A 31 1.64 -11.00 -3.57
CA GLY A 31 1.36 -9.57 -3.46
C GLY A 31 0.76 -9.00 -4.74
N LEU A 32 1.29 -9.36 -5.92
CA LEU A 32 0.75 -8.95 -7.21
C LEU A 32 -0.64 -9.52 -7.48
N ILE A 33 -0.92 -10.76 -7.06
CA ILE A 33 -2.26 -11.33 -7.11
C ILE A 33 -3.22 -10.52 -6.25
N LEU A 34 -2.86 -10.21 -4.99
CA LEU A 34 -3.72 -9.42 -4.09
C LEU A 34 -3.99 -8.03 -4.65
N VAL A 35 -2.95 -7.33 -5.11
CA VAL A 35 -3.08 -6.01 -5.76
C VAL A 35 -3.96 -6.13 -7.00
N GLY A 36 -3.71 -7.12 -7.87
CA GLY A 36 -4.47 -7.35 -9.09
C GLY A 36 -5.96 -7.61 -8.84
N VAL A 37 -6.29 -8.41 -7.82
CA VAL A 37 -7.69 -8.66 -7.41
C VAL A 37 -8.36 -7.37 -6.94
N THR A 38 -7.68 -6.56 -6.11
CA THR A 38 -8.22 -5.27 -5.63
C THR A 38 -8.44 -4.29 -6.78
N VAL A 39 -7.44 -4.14 -7.66
CA VAL A 39 -7.52 -3.29 -8.87
C VAL A 39 -8.67 -3.74 -9.78
N ALA A 40 -8.75 -5.04 -10.07
CA ALA A 40 -9.80 -5.60 -10.92
C ALA A 40 -11.18 -5.36 -10.31
N THR A 41 -11.32 -5.52 -8.99
CA THR A 41 -12.56 -5.24 -8.28
C THR A 41 -12.97 -3.77 -8.40
N TRP A 42 -12.03 -2.83 -8.22
CA TRP A 42 -12.31 -1.40 -8.41
C TRP A 42 -12.71 -1.06 -9.84
N LEU A 43 -12.02 -1.63 -10.85
CA LEU A 43 -12.38 -1.42 -12.25
C LEU A 43 -13.77 -1.98 -12.57
N LEU A 44 -14.13 -3.16 -12.05
CA LEU A 44 -15.46 -3.73 -12.22
C LEU A 44 -16.55 -2.88 -11.55
N LEU A 45 -16.29 -2.35 -10.35
CA LEU A 45 -17.21 -1.46 -9.65
C LEU A 45 -17.40 -0.13 -10.39
N LEU A 46 -16.32 0.43 -10.92
CA LEU A 46 -16.35 1.63 -11.78
C LEU A 46 -17.19 1.41 -13.05
N LEU A 47 -17.02 0.26 -13.71
CA LEU A 47 -17.78 -0.06 -14.92
C LEU A 47 -19.27 -0.30 -14.64
N THR A 48 -19.59 -0.86 -13.48
CA THR A 48 -20.97 -1.16 -13.06
C THR A 48 -21.67 0.02 -12.41
N ASN A 49 -20.97 1.13 -12.12
CA ASN A 49 -21.48 2.31 -11.41
C ASN A 49 -22.15 1.96 -10.07
N VAL A 50 -21.61 0.97 -9.35
CA VAL A 50 -22.15 0.56 -8.04
C VAL A 50 -21.39 1.28 -6.93
N HIS A 51 -22.10 2.16 -6.20
CA HIS A 51 -21.55 2.90 -5.06
C HIS A 51 -21.59 2.08 -3.77
N LEU A 52 -20.69 1.11 -3.65
CA LEU A 52 -20.69 0.14 -2.55
C LEU A 52 -20.51 0.81 -1.17
N HIS A 53 -19.87 1.98 -1.12
CA HIS A 53 -19.60 2.69 0.13
C HIS A 53 -20.86 3.25 0.80
N GLU A 54 -21.92 3.51 0.04
CA GLU A 54 -23.19 4.05 0.58
C GLU A 54 -23.96 3.02 1.43
N TYR A 55 -23.68 1.73 1.23
CA TYR A 55 -24.29 0.64 1.98
C TYR A 55 -23.58 0.33 3.31
N LEU A 56 -22.45 1.00 3.61
CA LEU A 56 -21.72 0.77 4.85
C LEU A 56 -22.40 1.47 6.04
N PRO A 57 -22.71 0.75 7.13
CA PRO A 57 -23.38 1.34 8.29
C PRO A 57 -22.44 2.15 9.20
N PHE A 58 -21.15 2.25 8.84
CA PHE A 58 -20.12 2.92 9.63
C PHE A 58 -19.20 3.79 8.75
N PRO A 59 -18.51 4.78 9.33
CA PRO A 59 -17.61 5.65 8.59
C PRO A 59 -16.39 4.91 8.00
N ALA A 60 -15.90 5.38 6.84
CA ALA A 60 -14.77 4.77 6.13
C ALA A 60 -13.49 4.64 6.98
N TYR A 61 -13.23 5.57 7.92
CA TYR A 61 -12.04 5.50 8.78
C TYR A 61 -12.00 4.25 9.66
N VAL A 62 -13.15 3.62 9.95
CA VAL A 62 -13.21 2.37 10.72
C VAL A 62 -12.51 1.23 9.97
N LEU A 63 -12.58 1.21 8.64
CA LEU A 63 -11.89 0.22 7.81
C LEU A 63 -10.36 0.32 7.95
N ALA A 64 -9.84 1.55 8.01
CA ALA A 64 -8.42 1.80 8.21
C ALA A 64 -7.96 1.35 9.61
N ILE A 65 -8.76 1.59 10.65
CA ILE A 65 -8.49 1.13 12.01
C ILE A 65 -8.45 -0.40 12.06
N ILE A 66 -9.40 -1.09 11.42
CA ILE A 66 -9.41 -2.56 11.34
C ILE A 66 -8.13 -3.08 10.68
N CYS A 67 -7.72 -2.50 9.54
CA CYS A 67 -6.48 -2.90 8.87
C CYS A 67 -5.26 -2.72 9.77
N PHE A 68 -5.18 -1.59 10.47
CA PHE A 68 -4.09 -1.31 11.41
C PHE A 68 -4.04 -2.32 12.56
N LEU A 69 -5.19 -2.64 13.17
CA LEU A 69 -5.27 -3.63 14.24
C LEU A 69 -4.87 -5.03 13.76
N VAL A 70 -5.33 -5.46 12.58
CA VAL A 70 -4.94 -6.76 12.00
C VAL A 70 -3.43 -6.82 11.78
N MET A 71 -2.83 -5.74 11.26
CA MET A 71 -1.38 -5.67 11.10
C MET A 71 -0.63 -5.74 12.42
N ILE A 72 -1.07 -5.01 13.45
CA ILE A 72 -0.49 -5.12 14.80
C ILE A 72 -0.58 -6.57 15.29
N CYS A 73 -1.74 -7.21 15.17
CA CYS A 73 -1.91 -8.60 15.60
C CYS A 73 -0.94 -9.55 14.87
N MET A 74 -0.79 -9.40 13.55
CA MET A 74 0.12 -10.24 12.75
C MET A 74 1.60 -9.99 13.08
N HIS A 75 1.98 -8.74 13.36
CA HIS A 75 3.36 -8.39 13.72
C HIS A 75 3.72 -8.73 15.17
N CYS A 76 2.79 -8.57 16.11
CA CYS A 76 3.04 -8.78 17.54
C CYS A 76 2.81 -10.22 18.00
N ILE A 77 2.04 -11.03 17.26
CA ILE A 77 1.72 -12.40 17.63
C ILE A 77 2.13 -13.33 16.48
N PRO A 78 3.42 -13.74 16.41
CA PRO A 78 3.93 -14.62 15.36
C PRO A 78 3.11 -15.91 15.24
N SER A 79 2.60 -16.43 16.36
CA SER A 79 1.74 -17.63 16.44
C SER A 79 0.56 -17.61 15.45
N ILE A 80 -0.02 -16.42 15.19
CA ILE A 80 -1.13 -16.24 14.23
C ILE A 80 -0.68 -16.52 12.79
N SER A 81 0.58 -16.19 12.45
CA SER A 81 1.16 -16.42 11.12
C SER A 81 1.33 -17.91 10.82
N TYR A 82 1.55 -18.75 11.83
CA TYR A 82 1.72 -20.20 11.65
C TYR A 82 0.40 -20.95 11.46
N CYS A 83 -0.70 -20.46 12.03
CA CYS A 83 -2.00 -21.11 11.86
C CYS A 83 -2.54 -20.86 10.44
N CYS A 84 -2.49 -21.91 9.60
CA CYS A 84 -2.78 -21.82 8.16
C CYS A 84 -4.12 -21.16 7.84
N THR A 85 -5.19 -21.45 8.59
CA THR A 85 -6.50 -20.83 8.35
C THR A 85 -6.56 -19.39 8.84
N CYS A 86 -5.94 -19.10 10.00
CA CYS A 86 -6.00 -17.78 10.62
C CYS A 86 -5.29 -16.72 9.77
N LYS A 87 -4.12 -17.04 9.21
CA LYS A 87 -3.37 -16.09 8.37
C LYS A 87 -4.13 -15.68 7.10
N TRP A 88 -4.81 -16.63 6.44
CA TRP A 88 -5.59 -16.35 5.24
C TRP A 88 -6.85 -15.56 5.56
N PHE A 89 -7.49 -15.82 6.71
CA PHE A 89 -8.60 -15.00 7.19
C PHE A 89 -8.16 -13.55 7.44
N MET A 90 -7.04 -13.33 8.14
CA MET A 90 -6.51 -11.99 8.38
C MET A 90 -6.20 -11.25 7.08
N VAL A 91 -5.59 -11.92 6.10
CA VAL A 91 -5.35 -11.34 4.77
C VAL A 91 -6.65 -11.00 4.05
N ALA A 92 -7.63 -11.89 4.06
CA ALA A 92 -8.94 -11.62 3.47
C ALA A 92 -9.61 -10.39 4.10
N VAL A 93 -9.57 -10.26 5.42
CA VAL A 93 -10.08 -9.08 6.14
C VAL A 93 -9.39 -7.81 5.67
N VAL A 94 -8.06 -7.80 5.62
CA VAL A 94 -7.30 -6.62 5.17
C VAL A 94 -7.60 -6.27 3.72
N VAL A 95 -7.65 -7.25 2.82
CA VAL A 95 -7.96 -7.03 1.40
C VAL A 95 -9.37 -6.48 1.23
N VAL A 96 -10.37 -7.04 1.91
CA VAL A 96 -11.75 -6.54 1.85
C VAL A 96 -11.83 -5.12 2.42
N CYS A 97 -11.28 -4.87 3.60
CA CYS A 97 -11.33 -3.54 4.22
C CYS A 97 -10.65 -2.47 3.36
N THR A 98 -9.47 -2.76 2.79
CA THR A 98 -8.77 -1.83 1.89
C THR A 98 -9.49 -1.65 0.55
N THR A 99 -10.10 -2.71 0.00
CA THR A 99 -10.90 -2.61 -1.22
C THR A 99 -12.09 -1.67 -0.99
N LEU A 100 -12.85 -1.87 0.09
CA LEU A 100 -13.98 -1.02 0.46
C LEU A 100 -13.56 0.43 0.72
N PHE A 101 -12.43 0.62 1.40
CA PHE A 101 -11.88 1.95 1.67
C PHE A 101 -11.47 2.67 0.38
N GLY A 102 -10.85 1.95 -0.56
CA GLY A 102 -10.48 2.50 -1.86
C GLY A 102 -11.70 2.87 -2.70
N CYS A 103 -12.79 2.09 -2.66
CA CYS A 103 -14.04 2.44 -3.36
C CYS A 103 -14.57 3.81 -2.91
N TYR A 104 -14.52 4.09 -1.61
CA TYR A 104 -14.94 5.39 -1.07
C TYR A 104 -14.15 6.57 -1.67
N LEU A 105 -12.85 6.40 -1.92
CA LEU A 105 -12.01 7.44 -2.55
C LEU A 105 -12.24 7.53 -4.06
N ILE A 106 -12.35 6.38 -4.72
CA ILE A 106 -12.52 6.26 -6.17
C ILE A 106 -13.86 6.85 -6.62
N ASP A 107 -14.92 6.67 -5.84
CA ASP A 107 -16.25 7.23 -6.13
C ASP A 107 -16.28 8.77 -6.12
N LYS A 108 -15.26 9.43 -5.56
CA LYS A 108 -15.13 10.90 -5.57
C LYS A 108 -14.34 11.42 -6.77
N LEU A 109 -13.73 10.55 -7.56
CA LEU A 109 -12.87 10.91 -8.68
C LEU A 109 -13.48 10.44 -10.01
N SER A 110 -13.13 11.14 -11.10
CA SER A 110 -13.51 10.68 -12.44
C SER A 110 -12.80 9.39 -12.82
N THR A 111 -13.48 8.49 -13.55
CA THR A 111 -12.94 7.21 -14.03
C THR A 111 -11.60 7.36 -14.78
N LEU A 112 -11.45 8.43 -15.57
CA LEU A 112 -10.20 8.70 -16.28
C LEU A 112 -9.06 9.06 -15.31
N VAL A 113 -9.33 9.91 -14.32
CA VAL A 113 -8.35 10.30 -13.30
C VAL A 113 -7.89 9.07 -12.53
N VAL A 114 -8.84 8.24 -12.07
CA VAL A 114 -8.52 7.00 -11.35
C VAL A 114 -7.65 6.07 -12.18
N SER A 115 -7.96 5.91 -13.47
CA SER A 115 -7.18 5.05 -14.38
C SER A 115 -5.73 5.53 -14.52
N PHE A 116 -5.51 6.84 -14.71
CA PHE A 116 -4.16 7.40 -14.78
C PHE A 116 -3.41 7.29 -13.44
N VAL A 117 -4.09 7.53 -12.32
CA VAL A 117 -3.50 7.40 -10.98
C VAL A 117 -3.07 5.96 -10.73
N MET A 118 -3.89 4.97 -11.08
CA MET A 118 -3.55 3.55 -10.93
C MET A 118 -2.27 3.19 -11.69
N ILE A 119 -2.14 3.65 -12.93
CA ILE A 119 -0.94 3.42 -13.75
C ILE A 119 0.28 4.13 -13.14
N GLY A 120 0.13 5.42 -12.78
CA GLY A 120 1.22 6.21 -12.20
C GLY A 120 1.72 5.64 -10.88
N VAL A 121 0.80 5.25 -9.99
CA VAL A 121 1.12 4.62 -8.71
C VAL A 121 1.83 3.29 -8.91
N ALA A 122 1.35 2.44 -9.82
CA ALA A 122 2.00 1.17 -10.12
C ALA A 122 3.46 1.37 -10.59
N LEU A 123 3.70 2.34 -11.48
CA LEU A 123 5.05 2.66 -11.96
C LEU A 123 5.95 3.14 -10.83
N ILE A 124 5.47 4.07 -9.98
CA ILE A 124 6.25 4.59 -8.86
C ILE A 124 6.58 3.48 -7.85
N ILE A 125 5.62 2.62 -7.52
CA ILE A 125 5.84 1.49 -6.61
C ILE A 125 6.89 0.53 -7.17
N VAL A 126 6.86 0.24 -8.48
CA VAL A 126 7.87 -0.60 -9.13
C VAL A 126 9.25 0.04 -9.03
N ILE A 127 9.36 1.35 -9.28
CA ILE A 127 10.63 2.09 -9.16
C ILE A 127 11.15 2.07 -7.71
N LEU A 128 10.28 2.30 -6.73
CA LEU A 128 10.65 2.29 -5.30
C LEU A 128 11.04 0.90 -4.80
N ASN A 129 10.37 -0.15 -5.26
CA ASN A 129 10.74 -1.53 -4.93
C ASN A 129 12.08 -1.90 -5.57
N PHE A 130 12.28 -1.52 -6.84
CA PHE A 130 13.52 -1.78 -7.56
C PHE A 130 14.71 -1.03 -6.93
N SER A 131 14.51 0.22 -6.51
CA SER A 131 15.55 0.99 -5.84
C SER A 131 15.95 0.34 -4.51
N GLY A 132 14.99 -0.12 -3.69
CA GLY A 132 15.30 -0.87 -2.46
C GLY A 132 16.01 -2.21 -2.73
N ALA A 133 15.64 -2.92 -3.79
CA ALA A 133 16.26 -4.19 -4.16
C ALA A 133 17.71 -4.03 -4.67
N MET A 134 17.97 -3.04 -5.53
CA MET A 134 19.21 -2.94 -6.32
C MET A 134 20.18 -1.84 -5.90
N CYS A 135 19.75 -0.79 -5.18
CA CYS A 135 20.62 0.34 -4.82
C CYS A 135 21.74 -0.11 -3.86
N PRO A 136 22.99 0.36 -3.98
CA PRO A 136 24.07 -0.03 -3.07
C PRO A 136 23.74 0.37 -1.62
N GLN A 137 24.08 -0.48 -0.64
CA GLN A 137 23.80 -0.22 0.78
C GLN A 137 24.45 1.08 1.29
N GLU A 138 25.56 1.52 0.69
CA GLU A 138 26.25 2.77 1.02
C GLU A 138 25.40 4.02 0.81
N PHE A 139 24.43 3.98 -0.13
CA PHE A 139 23.51 5.07 -0.40
C PHE A 139 22.21 4.98 0.39
N LEU A 140 22.01 3.88 1.12
CA LEU A 140 20.78 3.64 1.87
C LEU A 140 21.03 3.95 3.36
N PRO A 141 20.12 4.70 4.01
CA PRO A 141 20.27 5.01 5.43
C PRO A 141 20.36 3.70 6.23
N GLY A 142 21.38 3.61 7.09
CA GLY A 142 21.65 2.41 7.87
C GLY A 142 20.39 1.96 8.63
N GLY A 143 20.20 0.64 8.77
CA GLY A 143 18.93 0.09 9.26
C GLY A 143 18.45 0.66 10.61
N VAL A 144 19.37 1.01 11.51
CA VAL A 144 19.05 1.67 12.78
C VAL A 144 18.46 3.07 12.57
N CYS A 145 19.11 3.90 11.73
CA CYS A 145 18.64 5.25 11.44
C CYS A 145 17.26 5.23 10.76
N SER A 146 17.10 4.34 9.78
CA SER A 146 15.83 4.11 9.08
C SER A 146 14.73 3.66 10.05
N THR A 147 15.02 2.74 10.97
CA THR A 147 14.06 2.28 11.97
C THR A 147 13.66 3.39 12.94
N LEU A 148 14.63 4.17 13.44
CA LEU A 148 14.35 5.31 14.32
C LEU A 148 13.48 6.37 13.64
N LEU A 149 13.80 6.70 12.38
CA LEU A 149 13.00 7.63 11.59
C LEU A 149 11.56 7.12 11.43
N MET A 150 11.39 5.85 11.06
CA MET A 150 10.07 5.24 10.91
C MET A 150 9.28 5.22 12.21
N MET A 151 9.93 4.97 13.35
CA MET A 151 9.29 5.03 14.67
C MET A 151 8.85 6.44 15.05
N ILE A 152 9.67 7.46 14.77
CA ILE A 152 9.30 8.87 15.00
C ILE A 152 8.12 9.28 14.11
N LEU A 153 8.15 8.92 12.83
CA LEU A 153 7.06 9.22 11.89
C LEU A 153 5.76 8.51 12.28
N LEU A 154 5.83 7.25 12.71
CA LEU A 154 4.68 6.49 13.20
C LEU A 154 4.10 7.14 14.47
N LEU A 155 4.95 7.54 15.43
CA LEU A 155 4.50 8.22 16.64
C LEU A 155 3.82 9.55 16.30
N ALA A 156 4.41 10.36 15.42
CA ALA A 156 3.83 11.61 14.95
C ALA A 156 2.46 11.37 14.29
N MET A 157 2.37 10.35 13.43
CA MET A 157 1.13 9.96 12.75
C MET A 157 0.05 9.54 13.75
N VAL A 158 0.39 8.76 14.78
CA VAL A 158 -0.57 8.36 15.84
C VAL A 158 -1.07 9.58 16.61
N ILE A 159 -0.18 10.48 17.01
CA ILE A 159 -0.55 11.70 17.74
C ILE A 159 -1.49 12.57 16.89
N VAL A 160 -1.11 12.87 15.64
CA VAL A 160 -1.93 13.67 14.72
C VAL A 160 -3.26 12.96 14.43
N GLY A 161 -3.26 11.63 14.26
CA GLY A 161 -4.46 10.84 14.04
C GLY A 161 -5.44 10.91 15.20
N ILE A 162 -4.98 10.82 16.44
CA ILE A 162 -5.83 10.96 17.63
C ILE A 162 -6.43 12.37 17.71
N ILE A 163 -5.59 13.41 17.56
CA ILE A 163 -6.08 14.80 17.59
C ILE A 163 -7.09 15.02 16.46
N GLN A 164 -6.85 14.44 15.28
CA GLN A 164 -7.76 14.56 14.16
C GLN A 164 -9.11 13.89 14.42
N LEU A 165 -9.12 12.69 15.00
CA LEU A 165 -10.36 12.01 15.39
C LEU A 165 -11.15 12.80 16.46
N CYS A 166 -10.45 13.48 17.38
CA CYS A 166 -11.08 14.28 18.43
C CYS A 166 -11.62 15.63 17.93
N THR A 167 -10.97 16.25 16.95
CA THR A 167 -11.28 17.64 16.52
C THR A 167 -12.01 17.71 15.18
N GLY A 168 -11.88 16.69 14.33
CA GLY A 168 -12.49 16.64 12.99
C GLY A 168 -11.96 17.68 12.00
N LYS A 169 -10.84 18.37 12.29
CA LYS A 169 -10.31 19.46 11.47
C LYS A 169 -9.63 18.94 10.20
N VAL A 170 -10.08 19.40 9.03
CA VAL A 170 -9.50 18.96 7.73
C VAL A 170 -7.98 19.18 7.66
N GLU A 171 -7.47 20.27 8.22
CA GLU A 171 -6.02 20.58 8.20
C GLU A 171 -5.17 19.48 8.88
N LEU A 172 -5.69 18.86 9.95
CA LEU A 172 -5.00 17.77 10.62
C LEU A 172 -5.09 16.45 9.82
N LEU A 173 -6.16 16.26 9.04
CA LEU A 173 -6.23 15.14 8.10
C LEU A 173 -5.20 15.31 6.97
N ASP A 174 -5.04 16.52 6.44
CA ASP A 174 -4.03 16.83 5.42
C ASP A 174 -2.61 16.57 5.96
N ALA A 175 -2.34 16.99 7.20
CA ALA A 175 -1.08 16.69 7.88
C ALA A 175 -0.88 15.18 8.09
N PHE A 176 -1.91 14.47 8.52
CA PHE A 176 -1.88 13.01 8.72
C PHE A 176 -1.54 12.29 7.41
N VAL A 177 -2.25 12.59 6.32
CA VAL A 177 -2.04 11.95 5.01
C VAL A 177 -0.66 12.31 4.44
N SER A 178 -0.18 13.53 4.67
CA SER A 178 1.17 13.96 4.26
C SER A 178 2.27 13.18 4.98
N ILE A 179 2.16 13.00 6.29
CA ILE A 179 3.10 12.17 7.07
C ILE A 179 3.05 10.72 6.60
N LEU A 180 1.84 10.17 6.38
CA LEU A 180 1.66 8.81 5.86
C LEU A 180 2.31 8.63 4.48
N PHE A 181 2.14 9.59 3.58
CA PHE A 181 2.74 9.52 2.25
C PHE A 181 4.27 9.48 2.31
N VAL A 182 4.89 10.39 3.08
CA VAL A 182 6.35 10.41 3.27
C VAL A 182 6.83 9.11 3.91
N MET A 183 6.13 8.64 4.94
CA MET A 183 6.44 7.38 5.60
C MET A 183 6.40 6.21 4.61
N VAL A 184 5.38 6.11 3.74
CA VAL A 184 5.26 5.02 2.76
C VAL A 184 6.34 5.08 1.68
N ILE A 185 6.71 6.27 1.19
CA ILE A 185 7.82 6.44 0.24
C ILE A 185 9.13 5.88 0.80
N ILE A 186 9.38 6.09 2.10
CA ILE A 186 10.58 5.61 2.78
C ILE A 186 10.45 4.11 3.12
N ALA A 187 9.25 3.67 3.51
CA ALA A 187 9.00 2.30 3.92
C ALA A 187 9.09 1.29 2.77
N ILE A 188 8.69 1.65 1.55
CA ILE A 188 8.72 0.74 0.39
C ILE A 188 10.16 0.25 0.10
N PRO A 189 11.16 1.13 -0.08
CA PRO A 189 12.55 0.70 -0.27
C PRO A 189 13.10 -0.11 0.91
N ILE A 190 12.81 0.30 2.16
CA ILE A 190 13.25 -0.44 3.37
C ILE A 190 12.68 -1.86 3.37
N GLN A 191 11.38 -2.00 3.08
CA GLN A 191 10.73 -3.30 2.99
C GLN A 191 11.32 -4.13 1.86
N ALA A 192 11.63 -3.53 0.72
CA ALA A 192 12.28 -4.24 -0.38
C ALA A 192 13.69 -4.73 0.00
N GLN A 193 14.47 -3.93 0.74
CA GLN A 193 15.76 -4.37 1.29
C GLN A 193 15.58 -5.54 2.26
N PHE A 194 14.58 -5.47 3.14
CA PHE A 194 14.27 -6.53 4.09
C PHE A 194 13.90 -7.83 3.36
N ASN A 195 13.00 -7.75 2.38
CA ASN A 195 12.55 -8.90 1.59
C ASN A 195 13.70 -9.58 0.85
N HIS A 196 14.75 -8.84 0.45
CA HIS A 196 15.94 -9.37 -0.21
C HIS A 196 17.06 -9.76 0.77
N GLY A 197 16.81 -9.74 2.09
CA GLY A 197 17.79 -10.13 3.11
C GLY A 197 18.99 -9.18 3.23
N ARG A 198 18.83 -7.94 2.75
CA ARG A 198 19.91 -6.94 2.73
C ARG A 198 20.01 -6.15 4.03
N LEU A 199 19.15 -6.41 5.02
CA LEU A 199 19.24 -5.79 6.34
C LEU A 199 20.01 -6.73 7.28
N ASN A 200 21.28 -6.40 7.55
CA ASN A 200 22.16 -7.19 8.44
C ASN A 200 21.74 -7.20 9.92
N ILE A 201 20.62 -6.55 10.28
CA ILE A 201 20.15 -6.37 11.66
C ILE A 201 19.07 -7.39 12.03
N VAL A 202 18.33 -7.92 11.05
CA VAL A 202 17.21 -8.84 11.27
C VAL A 202 17.38 -10.06 10.37
N GLU A 203 17.46 -11.23 10.99
CA GLU A 203 17.48 -12.50 10.27
C GLU A 203 16.11 -12.75 9.63
N VAL A 204 16.09 -12.91 8.31
CA VAL A 204 14.87 -13.20 7.57
C VAL A 204 14.61 -14.70 7.66
N VAL A 205 13.54 -15.08 8.37
CA VAL A 205 13.02 -16.45 8.40
C VAL A 205 11.90 -16.61 7.35
N PRO A 206 12.14 -17.29 6.22
CA PRO A 206 11.22 -17.31 5.09
C PRO A 206 9.79 -17.77 5.41
N GLU A 207 9.64 -18.82 6.21
CA GLU A 207 8.32 -19.39 6.52
C GLU A 207 7.46 -18.46 7.38
N GLU A 208 8.09 -17.72 8.30
CA GLU A 208 7.41 -16.88 9.28
C GLU A 208 7.04 -15.52 8.69
N HIS A 209 7.98 -14.96 7.91
CA HIS A 209 7.86 -13.61 7.39
C HIS A 209 7.14 -13.52 6.05
N LEU A 210 6.89 -14.64 5.34
CA LEU A 210 6.32 -14.61 3.99
C LEU A 210 5.00 -13.85 3.94
N MET A 211 4.06 -14.20 4.82
CA MET A 211 2.72 -13.62 4.80
C MET A 211 2.73 -12.15 5.25
N VAL A 212 3.52 -11.85 6.28
CA VAL A 212 3.68 -10.49 6.79
C VAL A 212 4.30 -9.58 5.72
N CYS A 213 5.39 -10.01 5.07
CA CYS A 213 6.04 -9.24 4.01
C CYS A 213 5.14 -9.03 2.80
N THR A 214 4.38 -10.06 2.43
CA THR A 214 3.39 -9.98 1.33
C THR A 214 2.31 -8.96 1.64
N LEU A 215 1.74 -9.01 2.85
CA LEU A 215 0.68 -8.11 3.26
C LEU A 215 1.18 -6.67 3.42
N THR A 216 2.40 -6.48 3.94
CA THR A 216 3.04 -5.17 4.01
C THR A 216 3.28 -4.58 2.62
N LEU A 217 3.73 -5.38 1.65
CA LEU A 217 3.89 -4.93 0.26
C LEU A 217 2.54 -4.50 -0.33
N TYR A 218 1.49 -5.31 -0.12
CA TYR A 218 0.13 -4.99 -0.54
C TYR A 218 -0.36 -3.68 0.10
N LEU A 219 -0.22 -3.54 1.42
CA LEU A 219 -0.68 -2.37 2.16
C LEU A 219 0.09 -1.11 1.79
N HIS A 220 1.42 -1.17 1.64
CA HIS A 220 2.18 -0.02 1.15
C HIS A 220 1.66 0.45 -0.21
N SER A 221 1.33 -0.48 -1.11
CA SER A 221 0.76 -0.16 -2.42
C SER A 221 -0.59 0.53 -2.30
N MET A 222 -1.49 -0.01 -1.48
CA MET A 222 -2.83 0.54 -1.26
C MET A 222 -2.80 1.89 -0.53
N MET A 223 -1.94 2.04 0.50
CA MET A 223 -1.77 3.30 1.22
C MET A 223 -1.19 4.38 0.32
N PHE A 224 -0.18 4.06 -0.50
CA PHE A 224 0.38 5.00 -1.46
C PHE A 224 -0.68 5.47 -2.47
N PHE A 225 -1.47 4.53 -3.02
CA PHE A 225 -2.61 4.86 -3.88
C PHE A 225 -3.61 5.79 -3.18
N CYS A 226 -4.05 5.45 -1.98
CA CYS A 226 -5.00 6.25 -1.21
C CYS A 226 -4.47 7.66 -0.93
N CYS A 227 -3.19 7.82 -0.61
CA CYS A 227 -2.55 9.12 -0.41
C CYS A 227 -2.58 9.97 -1.69
N VAL A 228 -2.24 9.38 -2.84
CA VAL A 228 -2.26 10.10 -4.13
C VAL A 228 -3.68 10.52 -4.49
N CYS A 229 -4.67 9.62 -4.36
CA CYS A 229 -6.08 9.97 -4.56
C CYS A 229 -6.53 11.09 -3.62
N TYR A 230 -6.14 11.04 -2.35
CA TYR A 230 -6.47 12.07 -1.38
C TYR A 230 -5.88 13.43 -1.77
N PHE A 231 -4.61 13.48 -2.20
CA PHE A 231 -4.00 14.75 -2.62
C PHE A 231 -4.69 15.35 -3.84
N ILE A 232 -5.13 14.53 -4.79
CA ILE A 232 -5.91 15.01 -5.94
C ILE A 232 -7.22 15.62 -5.46
N LEU A 233 -7.94 14.95 -4.55
CA LEU A 233 -9.19 15.48 -3.98
C LEU A 233 -8.98 16.80 -3.20
N VAL A 234 -7.85 16.94 -2.51
CA VAL A 234 -7.49 18.18 -1.83
C VAL A 234 -7.25 19.30 -2.83
N GLU A 235 -6.55 19.02 -3.94
CA GLU A 235 -6.29 20.01 -4.98
C GLU A 235 -7.58 20.45 -5.67
N GLU A 236 -8.44 19.51 -6.07
CA GLU A 236 -9.76 19.81 -6.65
C GLU A 236 -10.62 20.66 -5.70
N ARG A 237 -10.58 20.38 -4.39
CA ARG A 237 -11.29 21.19 -3.38
C ARG A 237 -10.74 22.61 -3.31
N LYS A 238 -9.42 22.78 -3.32
CA LYS A 238 -8.77 24.11 -3.29
C LYS A 238 -9.11 24.91 -4.54
N GLU A 239 -9.08 24.28 -5.71
CA GLU A 239 -9.47 24.92 -6.97
C GLU A 239 -10.94 25.36 -6.97
N ALA A 240 -11.85 24.51 -6.47
CA ALA A 240 -13.26 24.85 -6.37
C ALA A 240 -13.49 26.07 -5.46
N ILE A 241 -12.82 26.12 -4.30
CA ILE A 241 -12.88 27.27 -3.38
C ILE A 241 -12.36 28.54 -4.08
N ARG A 242 -11.23 28.46 -4.78
CA ARG A 242 -10.65 29.59 -5.52
C ARG A 242 -11.62 30.15 -6.56
N ARG A 243 -12.26 29.30 -7.36
CA ARG A 243 -13.26 29.72 -8.37
C ARG A 243 -14.49 30.39 -7.74
N THR A 244 -14.93 29.96 -6.56
CA THR A 244 -16.06 30.60 -5.86
C THR A 244 -15.69 31.95 -5.23
N THR A 245 -14.43 32.13 -4.84
CA THR A 245 -13.94 33.38 -4.25
C THR A 245 -13.58 34.42 -5.31
N GLU A 246 -13.17 33.98 -6.50
CA GLU A 246 -12.86 34.81 -7.68
C GLU A 246 -14.07 34.97 -8.65
N GLY A 247 -15.32 34.81 -8.18
CA GLY A 247 -16.54 34.99 -8.99
C GLY A 247 -16.56 36.34 -9.75
N PRO A 248 -17.25 36.41 -10.91
CA PRO A 248 -16.99 37.42 -11.93
C PRO A 248 -17.15 38.82 -11.36
N ALA A 249 -16.12 39.65 -11.54
CA ALA A 249 -16.29 41.09 -11.46
C ALA A 249 -17.36 41.46 -12.51
N ILE A 250 -18.61 41.58 -12.08
CA ILE A 250 -19.62 42.30 -12.83
C ILE A 250 -19.07 43.71 -12.90
N SER A 251 -18.41 44.03 -14.01
CA SER A 251 -18.21 45.39 -14.44
C SER A 251 -19.62 45.97 -14.59
N LEU A 252 -20.09 46.63 -13.53
CA LEU A 252 -21.04 47.73 -13.64
C LEU A 252 -20.32 48.81 -14.47
N GLU A 253 -20.26 48.57 -15.78
CA GLU A 253 -20.05 49.64 -16.74
C GLU A 253 -21.31 50.50 -16.62
N ASN A 254 -21.14 51.64 -15.96
CA ASN A 254 -22.14 52.68 -15.86
C ASN A 254 -22.52 53.09 -17.29
N ASP A 255 -23.67 52.61 -17.77
CA ASP A 255 -24.47 53.33 -18.76
C ASP A 255 -25.07 54.57 -18.08
N PHE A 256 -24.22 55.58 -17.92
CA PHE A 256 -24.61 56.99 -17.87
C PHE A 256 -23.71 57.71 -18.88
N ASP A 257 -24.19 57.75 -20.13
CA ASP A 257 -24.29 58.96 -20.95
C ASP A 257 -25.13 58.67 -22.22
#